data_AF-A0A2U1TMR0-F1
#
_entry.id   AF-A0A2U1TMR0-F1
#
_cell.length_a   1.000
_cell.length_b   1.000
_cell.length_c   1.000
_cell.angle_alpha   90.00
_cell.angle_beta   90.00
_cell.angle_gamma   90.00
#
_symmetry.space_group_name_H-M   'P 1'
#
loop_
_entity.id
_entity.type
_entity.pdbx_description
1 polymer ?
#
loop_
_entity_poly.entity_id
_entity_poly.type
_entity_poly.pdbx_seq_one_letter_code
_entity_poly.pdbx_strand_id
1 'polypeptide(L)'
;MQTISYQDDNYANPRLLKSKNQSSRRIVAAHAAVREAVEVWQKTLPGRAQETIAQLVVDEWRRRGGRGLQLGDSARNNRQNIFRWLDNPFNSKRYAGYVEQLAPVIADVMPIEIARQYGLKKGKTKAELVAAASRECSEAKQAALLGSPMHVLEKEVREGVESLMRLMPMDSWGPVLSGVASMLGQCF
;
A
#
# COMPACT_ATOMS: atom_id res chain seq x y z
N MET A 1 58.56 0.45 -36.72
CA MET A 1 57.68 0.18 -35.57
C MET A 1 56.27 0.62 -35.96
N GLN A 2 55.35 -0.32 -36.14
CA GLN A 2 53.92 -0.03 -36.28
C GLN A 2 53.22 -0.61 -35.04
N THR A 3 52.60 0.26 -34.26
CA THR A 3 51.83 -0.10 -33.07
C THR A 3 50.39 -0.40 -33.50
N ILE A 4 49.97 -1.66 -33.35
CA ILE A 4 48.56 -2.06 -33.46
C ILE A 4 47.89 -1.59 -32.16
N SER A 5 46.96 -0.64 -32.26
CA SER A 5 46.09 -0.28 -31.15
C SER A 5 44.88 -1.22 -31.15
N TYR A 6 44.69 -1.94 -30.04
CA TYR A 6 43.45 -2.65 -29.79
C TYR A 6 42.47 -1.65 -29.17
N GLN A 7 41.38 -1.34 -29.88
CA GLN A 7 40.22 -0.66 -29.29
C GLN A 7 39.40 -1.70 -28.52
N ASP A 8 39.36 -1.55 -27.20
CA ASP A 8 38.50 -2.32 -26.32
C ASP A 8 37.11 -1.66 -26.34
N ASP A 9 36.24 -2.12 -27.25
CA ASP A 9 34.84 -1.70 -27.34
C ASP A 9 34.00 -2.33 -26.22
N ASN A 10 34.34 -2.02 -24.96
CA ASN A 10 33.52 -2.35 -23.80
C ASN A 10 32.59 -1.20 -23.42
N TYR A 11 31.78 -0.73 -24.37
CA TYR A 11 30.57 0.03 -24.06
C TYR A 11 29.38 -0.92 -23.87
N ALA A 12 29.49 -1.79 -22.87
CA ALA A 12 28.35 -2.54 -22.35
C ALA A 12 27.44 -1.56 -21.61
N ASN A 13 26.42 -1.05 -22.31
CA ASN A 13 25.26 -0.39 -21.70
C ASN A 13 24.75 -1.25 -20.52
N PRO A 14 24.80 -0.79 -19.26
CA PRO A 14 24.22 -1.53 -18.14
C PRO A 14 22.71 -1.29 -18.16
N ARG A 15 22.02 -1.78 -19.20
CA ARG A 15 20.61 -2.11 -19.07
C ARG A 15 20.56 -3.13 -17.94
N LEU A 16 19.99 -2.76 -16.80
CA LEU A 16 19.67 -3.63 -15.69
C LEU A 16 18.93 -4.88 -16.21
N LEU A 17 19.70 -5.92 -16.53
CA LEU A 17 19.20 -7.25 -16.81
C LEU A 17 18.72 -7.81 -15.48
N LYS A 18 17.47 -7.49 -15.11
CA LYS A 18 16.80 -8.17 -13.99
C LYS A 18 16.76 -9.65 -14.37
N SER A 19 17.65 -10.44 -13.77
CA SER A 19 17.73 -11.87 -14.01
C SER A 19 16.36 -12.50 -13.74
N LYS A 20 15.91 -13.39 -14.63
CA LYS A 20 14.66 -14.16 -14.46
C LYS A 20 14.60 -14.86 -13.09
N ASN A 21 15.76 -15.20 -12.53
CA ASN A 21 15.88 -15.82 -11.20
C ASN A 21 15.58 -14.87 -10.03
N GLN A 22 15.77 -13.55 -10.21
CA GLN A 22 15.44 -12.55 -9.18
C GLN A 22 13.93 -12.26 -9.18
N SER A 23 13.32 -12.19 -10.35
CA SER A 23 11.86 -12.01 -10.49
C SER A 23 11.08 -13.20 -9.94
N SER A 24 11.52 -14.44 -10.22
CA SER A 24 10.88 -15.64 -9.69
C SER A 24 10.96 -15.71 -8.16
N ARG A 25 12.12 -15.40 -7.56
CA ARG A 25 12.27 -15.33 -6.09
C ARG A 25 11.36 -14.30 -5.44
N ARG A 26 11.20 -13.12 -6.07
CA ARG A 26 10.28 -12.08 -5.58
C ARG A 26 8.81 -12.53 -5.62
N ILE A 27 8.40 -13.21 -6.69
CA ILE A 27 7.02 -13.73 -6.83
C ILE A 27 6.75 -14.79 -5.76
N VAL A 28 7.70 -15.71 -5.52
CA VAL A 28 7.56 -16.73 -4.48
C VAL A 28 7.47 -16.10 -3.08
N ALA A 29 8.33 -15.12 -2.78
CA ALA A 29 8.29 -14.41 -1.50
C ALA A 29 6.98 -13.63 -1.31
N ALA A 30 6.47 -12.98 -2.36
CA ALA A 30 5.21 -12.25 -2.32
C ALA A 30 4.01 -13.19 -2.13
N HIS A 31 4.00 -14.35 -2.81
CA HIS A 31 2.98 -15.38 -2.63
C HIS A 31 2.96 -15.92 -1.20
N ALA A 32 4.13 -16.26 -0.64
CA ALA A 32 4.26 -16.71 0.74
C ALA A 32 3.74 -15.65 1.73
N ALA A 33 4.11 -14.38 1.55
CA ALA A 33 3.64 -13.29 2.41
C ALA A 33 2.10 -13.15 2.39
N VAL A 34 1.47 -13.26 1.21
CA VAL A 34 0.00 -13.21 1.10
C VAL A 34 -0.63 -14.41 1.80
N ARG A 35 -0.09 -15.61 1.60
CA ARG A 35 -0.58 -16.83 2.26
C ARG A 35 -0.48 -16.73 3.77
N GLU A 36 0.68 -16.40 4.31
CA GLU A 36 0.91 -16.27 5.76
C GLU A 36 0.01 -15.19 6.38
N ALA A 37 -0.18 -14.06 5.69
CA ALA A 37 -1.12 -13.02 6.12
C ALA A 37 -2.56 -13.55 6.22
N VAL A 38 -3.01 -14.33 5.23
CA VAL A 38 -4.35 -14.96 5.24
C VAL A 38 -4.45 -16.03 6.33
N GLU A 39 -3.38 -16.76 6.64
CA GLU A 39 -3.35 -17.71 7.76
C GLU A 39 -3.48 -17.01 9.12
N VAL A 40 -2.81 -15.86 9.32
CA VAL A 40 -2.99 -15.04 10.53
C VAL A 40 -4.39 -14.45 10.58
N TRP A 41 -4.90 -13.93 9.47
CA TRP A 41 -6.26 -13.38 9.41
C TRP A 41 -7.32 -14.42 9.73
N GLN A 42 -7.17 -15.67 9.25
CA GLN A 42 -8.09 -16.75 9.61
C GLN A 42 -8.16 -16.98 11.13
N LYS A 43 -7.04 -16.86 11.85
CA LYS A 43 -6.99 -17.06 13.31
C LYS A 43 -7.69 -15.95 14.10
N THR A 44 -7.94 -14.78 13.49
CA THR A 44 -8.67 -13.69 14.16
C THR A 44 -10.19 -13.81 14.01
N LEU A 45 -10.67 -14.71 13.14
CA LEU A 45 -12.09 -14.90 12.86
C LEU A 45 -12.61 -16.17 13.55
N PRO A 46 -13.78 -16.12 14.18
CA PRO A 46 -14.41 -17.33 14.73
C PRO A 46 -15.03 -18.20 13.63
N GLY A 47 -15.06 -19.52 13.84
CA GLY A 47 -15.84 -20.46 13.04
C GLY A 47 -15.45 -20.51 11.56
N ARG A 48 -16.36 -20.05 10.69
CA ARG A 48 -16.28 -20.15 9.21
C ARG A 48 -15.35 -19.09 8.58
N ALA A 49 -14.11 -19.02 9.07
CA ALA A 49 -13.14 -18.00 8.68
C ALA A 49 -12.86 -17.99 7.17
N GLN A 50 -12.70 -19.18 6.57
CA GLN A 50 -12.43 -19.31 5.13
C GLN A 50 -13.60 -18.83 4.27
N GLU A 51 -14.83 -19.16 4.64
CA GLU A 51 -16.04 -18.70 3.96
C GLU A 51 -16.12 -17.17 4.01
N THR A 52 -15.93 -16.57 5.19
CA THR A 52 -15.97 -15.11 5.36
C THR A 52 -14.91 -14.41 4.53
N ILE A 53 -13.66 -14.89 4.59
CA ILE A 53 -12.54 -14.31 3.82
C ILE A 53 -12.80 -14.44 2.32
N ALA A 54 -13.21 -15.63 1.86
CA ALA A 54 -13.49 -15.84 0.45
C ALA A 54 -14.61 -14.92 -0.06
N GLN A 55 -15.66 -14.74 0.72
CA GLN A 55 -16.76 -13.83 0.38
C GLN A 55 -16.27 -12.39 0.26
N LEU A 56 -15.55 -11.88 1.26
CA LEU A 56 -14.98 -10.52 1.23
C LEU A 56 -14.08 -10.29 0.02
N VAL A 57 -13.20 -11.26 -0.29
CA VAL A 57 -12.29 -11.18 -1.45
C VAL A 57 -13.08 -11.18 -2.77
N VAL A 58 -14.11 -12.01 -2.90
CA VAL A 58 -14.94 -12.07 -4.12
C VAL A 58 -15.73 -10.78 -4.31
N ASP A 59 -16.35 -10.26 -3.26
CA ASP A 59 -17.13 -9.04 -3.32
C ASP A 59 -16.26 -7.85 -3.72
N GLU A 60 -15.08 -7.73 -3.13
CA GLU A 60 -14.14 -6.68 -3.47
C GLU A 60 -13.55 -6.85 -4.88
N TRP A 61 -13.25 -8.08 -5.30
CA TRP A 61 -12.82 -8.37 -6.68
C TRP A 61 -13.87 -7.93 -7.70
N ARG A 62 -15.15 -8.23 -7.44
CA ARG A 62 -16.28 -7.82 -8.29
C ARG A 62 -16.49 -6.31 -8.26
N ARG A 63 -16.39 -5.67 -7.09
CA ARG A 63 -16.51 -4.21 -6.93
C ARG A 63 -15.48 -3.45 -7.77
N ARG A 64 -14.29 -4.01 -7.97
CA ARG A 64 -13.23 -3.47 -8.84
C ARG A 64 -13.42 -3.78 -10.33
N GLY A 65 -14.47 -4.52 -10.70
CA GLY A 65 -14.68 -4.97 -12.08
C GLY A 65 -13.73 -6.10 -12.50
N GLY A 66 -13.17 -6.85 -11.55
CA GLY A 66 -12.21 -7.92 -11.82
C GLY A 66 -12.79 -9.04 -12.69
N ARG A 67 -12.01 -9.53 -13.67
CA ARG A 67 -12.40 -10.61 -14.60
C ARG A 67 -11.27 -11.61 -14.80
N GLY A 68 -11.59 -12.77 -15.37
CA GLY A 68 -10.58 -13.77 -15.82
C GLY A 68 -10.15 -14.79 -14.77
N LEU A 69 -10.52 -14.61 -13.50
CA LEU A 69 -10.40 -15.65 -12.48
C LEU A 69 -11.63 -16.55 -12.46
N GLN A 70 -11.46 -17.80 -12.04
CA GLN A 70 -12.57 -18.75 -11.86
C GLN A 70 -13.35 -18.45 -10.57
N LEU A 71 -13.83 -17.22 -10.44
CA LEU A 71 -14.68 -16.73 -9.35
C LEU A 71 -16.07 -16.49 -9.92
N GLY A 72 -16.98 -17.44 -9.66
CA GLY A 72 -18.37 -17.44 -10.14
C GLY A 72 -19.35 -17.14 -9.02
N ASP A 73 -20.60 -17.59 -9.14
CA ASP A 73 -21.66 -17.31 -8.14
C ASP A 73 -21.69 -18.29 -6.97
N SER A 74 -21.02 -19.44 -7.10
CA SER A 74 -20.96 -20.43 -6.02
C SER A 74 -19.92 -20.05 -4.97
N ALA A 75 -20.39 -19.61 -3.80
CA ALA A 75 -19.54 -19.30 -2.65
C ALA A 75 -18.62 -20.48 -2.26
N ARG A 76 -19.14 -21.71 -2.31
CA ARG A 76 -18.35 -22.93 -2.04
C ARG A 76 -17.19 -23.10 -3.02
N ASN A 77 -17.45 -22.95 -4.32
CA ASN A 77 -16.41 -23.11 -5.34
C ASN A 77 -15.39 -21.97 -5.27
N ASN A 78 -15.83 -20.74 -5.01
CA ASN A 78 -14.95 -19.60 -4.85
C ASN A 78 -14.01 -19.79 -3.65
N ARG A 79 -14.53 -20.21 -2.50
CA ARG A 79 -13.71 -20.56 -1.33
C ARG A 79 -12.69 -21.64 -1.69
N GLN A 80 -13.12 -22.75 -2.26
CA GLN A 80 -12.23 -23.84 -2.63
C GLN A 80 -11.13 -23.38 -3.60
N ASN A 81 -11.47 -22.54 -4.58
CA ASN A 81 -10.52 -21.99 -5.54
C ASN A 81 -9.50 -21.07 -4.88
N ILE A 82 -9.95 -20.08 -4.11
CA ILE A 82 -9.07 -19.11 -3.45
C ILE A 82 -8.06 -19.81 -2.54
N PHE A 83 -8.53 -20.70 -1.66
CA PHE A 83 -7.63 -21.40 -0.72
C PHE A 83 -6.70 -22.38 -1.43
N ARG A 84 -7.15 -23.05 -2.49
CA ARG A 84 -6.27 -23.88 -3.31
C ARG A 84 -5.17 -23.09 -4.02
N TRP A 85 -5.47 -21.86 -4.46
CA TRP A 85 -4.47 -20.98 -5.08
C TRP A 85 -3.48 -20.42 -4.05
N LEU A 86 -3.95 -20.12 -2.84
CA LEU A 86 -3.10 -19.70 -1.71
C LEU A 86 -2.19 -20.82 -1.22
N ASP A 87 -2.73 -22.03 -1.03
CA ASP A 87 -1.94 -23.19 -0.58
C ASP A 87 -0.90 -23.59 -1.62
N ASN A 88 -1.26 -23.50 -2.89
CA ASN A 88 -0.44 -23.83 -4.05
C ASN A 88 0.41 -25.11 -3.86
N PRO A 89 -0.20 -26.26 -3.52
CA PRO A 89 0.54 -27.44 -3.05
C PRO A 89 1.54 -28.01 -4.06
N PHE A 90 1.35 -27.71 -5.36
CA PHE A 90 2.20 -28.17 -6.45
C PHE A 90 3.12 -27.07 -7.02
N ASN A 91 3.28 -25.93 -6.33
CA ASN A 91 4.10 -24.80 -6.79
C ASN A 91 3.76 -24.34 -8.22
N SER A 92 2.46 -24.32 -8.54
CA SER A 92 1.93 -23.92 -9.84
C SER A 92 2.17 -22.43 -10.08
N LYS A 93 2.87 -22.10 -11.18
CA LYS A 93 3.03 -20.70 -11.64
C LYS A 93 1.69 -20.03 -11.92
N ARG A 94 0.70 -20.80 -12.38
CA ARG A 94 -0.64 -20.30 -12.67
C ARG A 94 -1.34 -19.84 -11.38
N TYR A 95 -1.25 -20.64 -10.31
CA TYR A 95 -1.85 -20.28 -9.02
C TYR A 95 -1.10 -19.12 -8.37
N ALA A 96 0.23 -19.09 -8.47
CA ALA A 96 1.01 -17.93 -8.06
C ALA A 96 0.54 -16.65 -8.77
N GLY A 97 0.29 -16.72 -10.09
CA GLY A 97 -0.25 -15.59 -10.86
C GLY A 97 -1.69 -15.20 -10.50
N TYR A 98 -2.53 -16.14 -10.04
CA TYR A 98 -3.87 -15.81 -9.52
C TYR A 98 -3.79 -15.11 -8.16
N VAL A 99 -2.93 -15.58 -7.26
CA VAL A 99 -2.68 -14.92 -5.98
C VAL A 99 -2.05 -13.54 -6.18
N GLU A 100 -1.14 -13.38 -7.14
CA GLU A 100 -0.57 -12.08 -7.48
C GLU A 100 -1.66 -11.07 -7.90
N GLN A 101 -2.62 -11.51 -8.71
CA GLN A 101 -3.78 -10.68 -9.09
C GLN A 101 -4.70 -10.38 -7.90
N LEU A 102 -4.91 -11.33 -7.00
CA LEU A 102 -5.76 -11.16 -5.82
C LEU A 102 -5.07 -10.43 -4.67
N ALA A 103 -3.75 -10.38 -4.62
CA ALA A 103 -2.98 -9.78 -3.54
C ALA A 103 -3.45 -8.36 -3.16
N PRO A 104 -3.63 -7.40 -4.09
CA PRO A 104 -4.15 -6.08 -3.73
C PRO A 104 -5.59 -6.15 -3.17
N VAL A 105 -6.43 -7.05 -3.68
CA VAL A 105 -7.80 -7.23 -3.19
C VAL A 105 -7.80 -7.80 -1.78
N ILE A 106 -7.04 -8.86 -1.53
CA ILE A 106 -6.88 -9.49 -0.20
C ILE A 106 -6.35 -8.47 0.82
N ALA A 107 -5.32 -7.71 0.44
CA ALA A 107 -4.73 -6.68 1.31
C ALA A 107 -5.72 -5.55 1.65
N ASP A 108 -6.70 -5.30 0.78
CA ASP A 108 -7.71 -4.26 0.99
C ASP A 108 -8.87 -4.68 1.88
N VAL A 109 -9.21 -5.97 1.92
CA VAL A 109 -10.32 -6.49 2.76
C VAL A 109 -9.87 -7.09 4.10
N MET A 110 -8.58 -7.38 4.25
CA MET A 110 -8.04 -7.86 5.53
C MET A 110 -7.80 -6.73 6.53
N PRO A 111 -7.73 -7.02 7.85
CA PRO A 111 -7.30 -6.06 8.86
C PRO A 111 -5.98 -5.40 8.48
N ILE A 112 -5.93 -4.06 8.59
CA ILE A 112 -4.82 -3.25 8.10
C ILE A 112 -3.51 -3.56 8.85
N GLU A 113 -3.61 -3.96 10.11
CA GLU A 113 -2.49 -4.35 10.96
C GLU A 113 -1.79 -5.59 10.40
N ILE A 114 -2.58 -6.60 10.00
CA ILE A 114 -2.08 -7.83 9.39
C ILE A 114 -1.49 -7.51 8.02
N ALA A 115 -2.19 -6.73 7.19
CA ALA A 115 -1.68 -6.33 5.87
C ALA A 115 -0.30 -5.63 5.97
N ARG A 116 -0.10 -4.77 6.98
CA ARG A 116 1.17 -4.08 7.22
C ARG A 116 2.26 -5.01 7.75
N GLN A 117 1.91 -5.91 8.68
CA GLN A 117 2.86 -6.88 9.24
C GLN A 117 3.53 -7.72 8.15
N TYR A 118 2.78 -8.06 7.10
CA TYR A 118 3.26 -8.84 5.96
C TYR A 118 3.68 -7.98 4.74
N GLY A 119 3.78 -6.66 4.91
CA GLY A 119 4.24 -5.74 3.87
C GLY A 119 3.31 -5.59 2.66
N LEU A 120 2.05 -6.04 2.77
CA LEU A 120 1.03 -5.96 1.72
C LEU A 120 0.44 -4.54 1.59
N LYS A 121 0.48 -3.76 2.67
CA LYS A 121 0.15 -2.33 2.68
C LYS A 121 1.21 -1.50 3.38
N LYS A 122 1.36 -0.26 2.91
CA LYS A 122 2.30 0.74 3.45
C LYS A 122 1.59 2.07 3.65
N GLY A 123 2.13 2.89 4.55
CA GLY A 123 1.60 4.22 4.84
C GLY A 123 0.33 4.21 5.70
N LYS A 124 -0.14 5.40 6.04
CA LYS A 124 -1.38 5.64 6.80
C LYS A 124 -2.60 5.54 5.88
N THR A 125 -3.69 4.99 6.40
CA THR A 125 -5.01 5.04 5.79
C THR A 125 -5.53 6.47 5.78
N LYS A 126 -6.56 6.76 4.97
CA LYS A 126 -7.23 8.07 4.98
C LYS A 126 -7.73 8.44 6.39
N ALA A 127 -8.28 7.48 7.13
CA ALA A 127 -8.75 7.69 8.50
C ALA A 127 -7.59 8.06 9.45
N GLU A 128 -6.47 7.35 9.39
CA GLU A 128 -5.30 7.67 10.22
C GLU A 128 -4.63 9.00 9.82
N LEU A 129 -4.67 9.38 8.55
CA LEU A 129 -4.23 10.71 8.11
C LEU A 129 -5.12 11.81 8.69
N VAL A 130 -6.44 11.63 8.64
CA VAL A 130 -7.41 12.58 9.24
C VAL A 130 -7.24 12.66 10.75
N ALA A 131 -7.05 11.52 11.43
CA ALA A 131 -6.82 11.48 12.87
C ALA A 131 -5.50 12.18 13.24
N ALA A 132 -4.43 11.94 12.47
CA ALA A 132 -3.17 12.65 12.66
C ALA A 132 -3.36 14.16 12.48
N ALA A 133 -3.98 14.60 11.37
CA ALA A 133 -4.23 16.02 11.15
C ALA A 133 -5.04 16.68 12.27
N SER A 134 -6.05 15.98 12.79
CA SER A 134 -6.87 16.45 13.91
C SER A 134 -6.05 16.59 15.20
N ARG A 135 -5.15 15.65 15.48
CA ARG A 135 -4.24 15.69 16.64
C ARG A 135 -3.28 16.87 16.55
N GLU A 136 -2.53 17.00 15.46
CA GLU A 136 -1.54 18.08 15.29
C GLU A 136 -2.21 19.47 15.35
N CYS A 137 -3.39 19.62 14.72
CA CYS A 137 -4.16 20.87 14.82
C CYS A 137 -4.64 21.16 16.25
N SER A 138 -4.90 20.13 17.05
CA SER A 138 -5.29 20.30 18.46
C SER A 138 -4.10 20.68 19.33
N GLU A 139 -2.92 20.12 19.07
CA GLU A 139 -1.66 20.47 19.74
C GLU A 139 -1.27 21.94 19.45
N ALA A 140 -1.42 22.41 18.21
CA ALA A 140 -1.24 23.83 17.87
C ALA A 140 -2.21 24.76 18.62
N LYS A 141 -3.50 24.39 18.70
CA LYS A 141 -4.51 25.15 19.47
C LYS A 141 -4.18 25.18 20.96
N GLN A 142 -3.74 24.05 21.51
CA GLN A 142 -3.34 23.95 22.91
C GLN A 142 -2.10 24.81 23.20
N ALA A 143 -1.09 24.79 22.34
CA ALA A 143 0.10 25.61 22.49
C ALA A 143 -0.24 27.10 22.54
N ALA A 144 -1.15 27.55 21.66
CA ALA A 144 -1.65 28.92 21.64
C ALA A 144 -2.45 29.26 22.92
N LEU A 145 -3.39 28.39 23.31
CA LEU A 145 -4.25 28.61 24.48
C LEU A 145 -3.45 28.71 25.79
N LEU A 146 -2.40 27.89 25.92
CA LEU A 146 -1.56 27.85 27.13
C LEU A 146 -0.45 28.91 27.13
N GLY A 147 -0.35 29.75 26.10
CA GLY A 147 0.71 30.77 26.00
C GLY A 147 2.11 30.14 25.96
N SER A 148 2.25 29.02 25.23
CA SER A 148 3.54 28.32 25.10
C SER A 148 4.61 29.24 24.47
N PRO A 149 5.92 29.02 24.74
CA PRO A 149 6.98 29.78 24.10
C PRO A 149 6.87 29.81 22.58
N MET A 150 7.23 30.94 21.94
CA MET A 150 6.97 31.16 20.51
C MET A 150 7.50 30.03 19.60
N HIS A 151 8.71 29.53 19.85
CA HIS A 151 9.29 28.44 19.07
C HIS A 151 8.51 27.13 19.16
N VAL A 152 7.81 26.89 20.28
CA VAL A 152 6.92 25.74 20.46
C VAL A 152 5.68 25.95 19.61
N LEU A 153 5.05 27.13 19.70
CA LEU A 153 3.87 27.45 18.89
C LEU A 153 4.17 27.33 17.38
N GLU A 154 5.30 27.86 16.93
CA GLU A 154 5.75 27.75 15.52
C GLU A 154 5.91 26.29 15.08
N LYS A 155 6.51 25.44 15.94
CA LYS A 155 6.65 24.00 15.67
C LYS A 155 5.28 23.34 15.52
N GLU A 156 4.39 23.52 16.48
CA GLU A 156 3.08 22.85 16.49
C GLU A 156 2.19 23.32 15.33
N VAL A 157 2.21 24.63 15.00
CA VAL A 157 1.50 25.16 13.81
C VAL A 157 2.06 24.56 12.53
N ARG A 158 3.39 24.46 12.38
CA ARG A 158 4.02 23.83 11.20
C ARG A 158 3.60 22.36 11.07
N GLU A 159 3.65 21.58 12.15
CA GLU A 159 3.24 20.16 12.16
C GLU A 159 1.74 20.01 11.82
N GLY A 160 0.91 20.92 12.33
CA GLY A 160 -0.50 21.07 11.94
C GLY A 160 -0.69 21.28 10.45
N VAL A 161 0.03 22.23 9.85
CA VAL A 161 -0.03 22.48 8.39
C VAL A 161 0.46 21.27 7.60
N GLU A 162 1.62 20.71 7.94
CA GLU A 162 2.19 19.55 7.25
C GLU A 162 1.26 18.33 7.27
N SER A 163 0.53 18.13 8.37
CA SER A 163 -0.41 17.02 8.50
C SER A 163 -1.67 17.22 7.66
N LEU A 164 -2.20 18.44 7.57
CA LEU A 164 -3.26 18.79 6.61
C LEU A 164 -2.78 18.62 5.17
N MET A 165 -1.51 18.91 4.90
CA MET A 165 -0.92 18.76 3.56
C MET A 165 -1.02 17.33 3.03
N ARG A 166 -0.94 16.34 3.92
CA ARG A 166 -1.02 14.91 3.58
C ARG A 166 -2.44 14.43 3.23
N LEU A 167 -3.48 15.26 3.39
CA LEU A 167 -4.88 14.89 3.09
C LEU A 167 -5.26 15.02 1.62
N MET A 168 -4.45 15.72 0.81
CA MET A 168 -4.70 15.94 -0.61
C MET A 168 -3.47 15.58 -1.44
N PRO A 169 -3.63 15.24 -2.72
CA PRO A 169 -2.50 15.08 -3.64
C PRO A 169 -1.68 16.37 -3.74
N MET A 170 -0.35 16.25 -3.84
CA MET A 170 0.57 17.40 -3.94
C MET A 170 0.20 18.35 -5.09
N ASP A 171 -0.28 17.77 -6.19
CA ASP A 171 -0.62 18.47 -7.43
C ASP A 171 -1.91 19.30 -7.30
N SER A 172 -2.67 19.11 -6.21
CA SER A 172 -3.96 19.78 -5.95
C SER A 172 -3.87 20.99 -5.01
N TRP A 173 -2.66 21.38 -4.58
CA TRP A 173 -2.47 22.45 -3.59
C TRP A 173 -2.54 23.88 -4.14
N GLY A 174 -2.43 24.07 -5.46
CA GLY A 174 -2.35 25.39 -6.09
C GLY A 174 -3.44 26.39 -5.62
N PRO A 175 -4.73 26.03 -5.69
CA PRO A 175 -5.81 26.91 -5.22
C PRO A 175 -5.73 27.27 -3.73
N VAL A 176 -5.34 26.30 -2.88
CA VAL A 176 -5.22 26.51 -1.43
C VAL A 176 -4.07 27.46 -1.11
N LEU A 177 -2.90 27.23 -1.70
CA LEU A 177 -1.71 28.07 -1.48
C LEU A 177 -1.93 29.50 -2.00
N SER A 178 -2.61 29.65 -3.14
CA SER A 178 -3.00 30.97 -3.65
C SER A 178 -3.89 31.71 -2.67
N GLY A 179 -4.91 31.05 -2.12
CA GLY A 179 -5.81 31.65 -1.13
C GLY A 179 -5.09 32.08 0.15
N VAL A 180 -4.19 31.24 0.68
CA VAL A 180 -3.37 31.57 1.86
C VAL A 180 -2.46 32.77 1.59
N ALA A 181 -1.78 32.80 0.44
CA ALA A 181 -0.90 33.91 0.07
C ALA A 181 -1.68 35.24 -0.03
N SER A 182 -2.88 35.22 -0.61
CA SER A 182 -3.75 36.41 -0.66
C SER A 182 -4.18 36.89 0.72
N MET A 183 -4.49 35.99 1.66
CA MET A 183 -4.82 36.38 3.04
C MET A 183 -3.62 37.02 3.76
N LEU A 184 -2.43 36.44 3.61
CA LEU A 184 -1.23 36.97 4.25
C LEU A 184 -0.92 38.40 3.80
N GLY A 185 -1.11 38.72 2.52
CA GLY A 185 -0.93 40.08 2.01
C GLY A 185 -2.02 41.09 2.40
N GLN A 186 -3.10 40.65 3.04
CA GLN A 186 -4.18 41.53 3.53
C GLN A 186 -4.14 41.72 5.06
N CYS A 187 -3.63 40.74 5.80
CA CYS A 187 -3.66 40.73 7.27
C CYS A 187 -2.36 41.22 7.92
N PHE A 188 -1.25 41.23 7.18
CA PHE A 188 0.07 41.69 7.63
C PHE A 188 0.63 42.72 6.65
#